data_AF-A0AAV2IS41-F1
#
_entry.id   AF-A0AAV2IS41-F1
#
_cell.length_a   1.000
_cell.length_b   1.000
_cell.length_c   1.000
_cell.angle_alpha   90.00
_cell.angle_beta   90.00
_cell.angle_gamma   90.00
#
_symmetry.space_group_name_H-M   'P 1'
#
loop_
_entity.id
_entity.type
_entity.pdbx_description
1 polymer ?
#
loop_
_entity_poly.entity_id
_entity_poly.type
_entity_poly.pdbx_seq_one_letter_code
_entity_poly.pdbx_strand_id
1 'polypeptide(L)'
;GGHAGAIRFLLEQGADPNSVGQFKRTPLYRASFGGHLEAVLILLENGADPRIYAADNENPIEIASTPAVKEVLESWDMSRTEAVLKKIQAAKDKRSQEDKARREAETNKLENVVAAAEKEFETKQKQLEYAYCELNKRIHEHDTCMAQGFAKPELTVQAIHDQELEVESAKIEVTTARDNLAKARLALRESTAAQGEDVEDTLPGLKITIKDMEDVLFRDVGNRLNDSGKWPLLIDVSGQASTFLRYRDTNCICALRPSDMDDNNVRRCLLGAIRYGKPLVLDMMEVDMFDTCVDRFDNIMKGLMKSILDKSILKEEK
;
A
#
# COMPACT_ATOMS: atom_id res chain seq x y z
N GLY A 1 -19.75 47.33 -1.33
CA GLY A 1 -20.35 48.66 -1.22
C GLY A 1 -20.51 49.09 0.23
N GLY A 2 -19.42 49.25 0.99
CA GLY A 2 -19.43 50.00 2.27
C GLY A 2 -20.35 49.54 3.41
N HIS A 3 -21.18 48.51 3.24
CA HIS A 3 -22.19 48.12 4.22
C HIS A 3 -21.56 47.51 5.48
N ALA A 4 -21.39 48.34 6.51
CA ALA A 4 -20.81 47.97 7.80
C ALA A 4 -21.43 46.72 8.43
N GLY A 5 -22.77 46.61 8.43
CA GLY A 5 -23.48 45.44 9.00
C GLY A 5 -23.17 44.13 8.27
N ALA A 6 -23.10 44.16 6.94
CA ALA A 6 -22.75 42.98 6.15
C ALA A 6 -21.28 42.59 6.35
N ILE A 7 -20.37 43.57 6.44
CA ILE A 7 -18.95 43.33 6.71
C ILE A 7 -18.77 42.66 8.07
N ARG A 8 -19.42 43.18 9.13
CA ARG A 8 -19.35 42.62 10.48
C ARG A 8 -19.84 41.18 10.50
N PHE A 9 -21.00 40.91 9.90
CA PHE A 9 -21.54 39.56 9.82
C PHE A 9 -20.59 38.59 9.11
N LEU A 10 -20.00 38.99 7.97
CA LEU A 10 -19.07 38.14 7.24
C LEU A 10 -17.80 37.83 8.05
N LEU A 11 -17.26 38.82 8.75
CA LEU A 11 -16.09 38.64 9.63
C LEU A 11 -16.40 37.71 10.81
N GLU A 12 -17.59 37.83 11.41
CA GLU A 12 -18.07 36.91 12.46
C GLU A 12 -18.22 35.47 11.94
N GLN A 13 -18.56 35.28 10.66
CA GLN A 13 -18.58 33.97 10.01
C GLN A 13 -17.18 33.47 9.57
N GLY A 14 -16.11 34.21 9.91
CA GLY A 14 -14.72 33.83 9.62
C GLY A 14 -14.24 34.22 8.22
N ALA A 15 -14.87 35.20 7.56
CA ALA A 15 -14.34 35.76 6.32
C ALA A 15 -12.96 36.37 6.54
N ASP A 16 -12.03 36.14 5.60
CA ASP A 16 -10.68 36.70 5.69
C ASP A 16 -10.70 38.21 5.36
N PRO A 17 -10.37 39.10 6.32
CA PRO A 17 -10.36 40.55 6.10
C PRO A 17 -9.32 41.00 5.06
N ASN A 18 -8.33 40.15 4.77
CA ASN A 18 -7.25 40.39 3.81
C ASN A 18 -7.40 39.57 2.52
N SER A 19 -8.56 38.98 2.29
CA SER A 19 -8.88 38.30 1.03
C SER A 19 -8.63 39.24 -0.16
N VAL A 20 -8.02 38.71 -1.22
CA VAL A 20 -7.68 39.49 -2.41
C VAL A 20 -8.51 39.04 -3.60
N GLY A 21 -9.07 40.02 -4.33
CA GLY A 21 -9.73 39.76 -5.61
C GLY A 21 -8.73 39.62 -6.78
N GLN A 22 -9.26 39.52 -8.00
CA GLN A 22 -8.49 39.37 -9.25
C GLN A 22 -7.37 40.43 -9.45
N PHE A 23 -7.54 41.63 -8.89
CA PHE A 23 -6.56 42.74 -8.99
C PHE A 23 -5.76 42.95 -7.70
N LYS A 24 -5.64 41.92 -6.85
CA LYS A 24 -5.02 42.02 -5.51
C LYS A 24 -5.66 43.05 -4.57
N ARG A 25 -6.84 43.58 -4.91
CA ARG A 25 -7.56 44.57 -4.10
C ARG A 25 -8.22 43.88 -2.91
N THR A 26 -7.88 44.33 -1.71
CA THR A 26 -8.47 43.87 -0.45
C THR A 26 -9.82 44.55 -0.17
N PRO A 27 -10.63 44.00 0.75
CA PRO A 27 -11.79 44.69 1.29
C PRO A 27 -11.47 46.11 1.79
N LEU A 28 -10.32 46.28 2.45
CA LEU A 28 -9.86 47.58 2.96
C LEU A 28 -9.57 48.56 1.81
N TYR A 29 -8.85 48.13 0.77
CA TYR A 29 -8.64 48.94 -0.44
C TYR A 29 -9.96 49.45 -1.03
N ARG A 30 -10.96 48.56 -1.16
CA ARG A 30 -12.27 48.91 -1.72
C ARG A 30 -13.06 49.86 -0.81
N ALA A 31 -12.97 49.70 0.51
CA ALA A 31 -13.58 50.59 1.47
C ALA A 31 -12.95 52.00 1.42
N SER A 32 -11.62 52.07 1.26
CA SER A 32 -10.89 53.33 1.12
C SER A 32 -11.22 54.06 -0.18
N PHE A 33 -11.22 53.35 -1.32
CA PHE A 33 -11.62 53.91 -2.62
C PHE A 33 -13.06 54.43 -2.60
N GLY A 34 -13.96 53.74 -1.89
CA GLY A 34 -15.36 54.17 -1.74
C GLY A 34 -15.60 55.24 -0.67
N GLY A 35 -14.59 55.66 0.08
CA GLY A 35 -14.72 56.64 1.17
C GLY A 35 -15.54 56.16 2.37
N HIS A 36 -15.70 54.85 2.55
CA HIS A 36 -16.58 54.27 3.55
C HIS A 36 -15.88 54.16 4.92
N LEU A 37 -15.85 55.27 5.67
CA LEU A 37 -15.13 55.38 6.95
C LEU A 37 -15.49 54.28 7.96
N GLU A 38 -16.79 54.00 8.17
CA GLU A 38 -17.24 52.98 9.10
C GLU A 38 -16.77 51.57 8.69
N ALA A 39 -16.76 51.28 7.40
CA ALA A 39 -16.26 50.01 6.86
C ALA A 39 -14.74 49.88 7.06
N VAL A 40 -13.98 50.97 6.88
CA VAL A 40 -12.53 51.01 7.13
C VAL A 40 -12.22 50.69 8.58
N LEU A 41 -12.90 51.32 9.54
CA LEU A 41 -12.70 51.07 10.97
C LEU A 41 -13.00 49.61 11.35
N ILE A 42 -14.15 49.07 10.92
CA ILE A 42 -14.53 47.68 11.20
C ILE A 42 -13.50 46.71 10.63
N LEU A 43 -13.00 46.95 9.42
CA LEU A 43 -12.00 46.10 8.79
C LEU A 43 -10.67 46.14 9.55
N LEU A 44 -10.19 47.34 9.92
CA LEU A 44 -8.96 47.51 10.68
C LEU A 44 -9.03 46.83 12.06
N GLU A 45 -10.12 47.02 12.80
CA GLU A 45 -10.36 46.38 14.10
C GLU A 45 -10.37 44.85 14.02
N ASN A 46 -10.73 44.29 12.86
CA ASN A 46 -10.77 42.86 12.61
C ASN A 46 -9.53 42.33 11.87
N GLY A 47 -8.45 43.11 11.81
CA GLY A 47 -7.15 42.65 11.32
C GLY A 47 -6.92 42.82 9.81
N ALA A 48 -7.67 43.72 9.15
CA ALA A 48 -7.31 44.16 7.81
C ALA A 48 -5.97 44.91 7.84
N ASP A 49 -5.07 44.56 6.93
CA ASP A 49 -3.73 45.11 6.86
C ASP A 49 -3.66 46.26 5.83
N PRO A 50 -3.46 47.51 6.27
CA PRO A 50 -3.32 48.66 5.37
C PRO A 50 -2.03 48.63 4.56
N ARG A 51 -1.10 47.70 4.82
CA ARG A 51 0.16 47.56 4.07
C ARG A 51 0.02 46.73 2.79
N ILE A 52 -1.14 46.12 2.54
CA ILE A 52 -1.34 45.27 1.36
C ILE A 52 -1.58 46.14 0.12
N TYR A 53 -0.68 46.02 -0.85
CA TYR A 53 -0.76 46.70 -2.14
C TYR A 53 -1.65 45.95 -3.12
N ALA A 54 -2.45 46.71 -3.88
CA ALA A 54 -3.18 46.19 -5.03
C ALA A 54 -2.24 46.05 -6.25
N ALA A 55 -2.74 45.44 -7.33
CA ALA A 55 -1.95 45.15 -8.53
C ALA A 55 -1.50 46.40 -9.31
N ASP A 56 -2.14 47.53 -9.05
CA ASP A 56 -1.79 48.88 -9.52
C ASP A 56 -0.68 49.53 -8.67
N ASN A 57 -0.09 48.81 -7.70
CA ASN A 57 0.88 49.29 -6.73
C ASN A 57 0.35 50.40 -5.83
N GLU A 58 -0.97 50.54 -5.69
CA GLU A 58 -1.58 51.46 -4.75
C GLU A 58 -1.95 50.75 -3.44
N ASN A 59 -1.71 51.40 -2.31
CA ASN A 59 -2.19 50.95 -1.00
C ASN A 59 -3.52 51.65 -0.62
N PRO A 60 -4.25 51.14 0.39
CA PRO A 60 -5.50 51.75 0.84
C PRO A 60 -5.41 53.22 1.28
N ILE A 61 -4.22 53.73 1.64
CA ILE A 61 -4.00 55.13 2.03
C ILE A 61 -3.96 56.03 0.79
N GLU A 62 -3.25 55.59 -0.25
CA GLU A 62 -3.03 56.35 -1.49
C GLU A 62 -4.33 56.56 -2.28
N ILE A 63 -5.23 55.57 -2.23
CA ILE A 63 -6.49 55.59 -2.97
C ILE A 63 -7.68 56.14 -2.15
N ALA A 64 -7.43 56.59 -0.92
CA ALA A 64 -8.49 57.06 -0.01
C ALA A 64 -9.29 58.23 -0.61
N SER A 65 -10.59 58.04 -0.80
CA SER A 65 -11.45 59.05 -1.44
C SER A 65 -11.73 60.26 -0.54
N THR A 66 -11.58 60.15 0.78
CA THR A 66 -11.89 61.22 1.74
C THR A 66 -10.72 61.48 2.70
N PRO A 67 -10.50 62.75 3.13
CA PRO A 67 -9.45 63.08 4.10
C PRO A 67 -9.59 62.31 5.42
N ALA A 68 -10.83 62.09 5.87
CA ALA A 68 -11.09 61.36 7.12
C ALA A 68 -10.63 59.89 7.06
N VAL A 69 -10.81 59.21 5.92
CA VAL A 69 -10.31 57.83 5.75
C VAL A 69 -8.79 57.81 5.74
N LYS A 70 -8.17 58.79 5.06
CA LYS A 70 -6.71 58.91 5.00
C LYS A 70 -6.10 59.13 6.38
N GLU A 71 -6.67 60.05 7.17
CA GLU A 71 -6.24 60.32 8.55
C GLU A 71 -6.36 59.10 9.46
N VAL A 72 -7.46 58.33 9.36
CA VAL A 72 -7.63 57.09 10.14
C VAL A 72 -6.57 56.05 9.78
N LEU A 73 -6.24 55.89 8.50
CA LEU A 73 -5.24 54.91 8.08
C LEU A 73 -3.81 55.34 8.44
N GLU A 74 -3.50 56.64 8.36
CA GLU A 74 -2.19 57.20 8.75
C GLU A 74 -1.96 57.14 10.27
N SER A 75 -3.02 57.35 11.06
CA SER A 75 -2.97 57.31 12.53
C SER A 75 -3.17 55.90 13.11
N TRP A 76 -3.39 54.88 12.26
CA TRP A 76 -3.66 53.52 12.72
C TRP A 76 -2.45 52.85 13.37
N ASP A 77 -2.65 52.30 14.56
CA ASP A 77 -1.64 51.53 15.28
C ASP A 77 -1.50 50.13 14.71
N MET A 78 -0.42 49.92 13.94
CA MET A 78 -0.11 48.63 13.32
C MET A 78 0.08 47.49 14.31
N SER A 79 0.43 47.77 15.58
CA SER A 79 0.57 46.73 16.60
C SER A 79 -0.77 46.03 16.89
N ARG A 80 -1.89 46.73 16.72
CA ARG A 80 -3.24 46.16 16.84
C ARG A 80 -3.51 45.15 15.74
N THR A 81 -3.20 45.51 14.49
CA THR A 81 -3.33 44.62 13.34
C THR A 81 -2.44 43.38 13.52
N GLU A 82 -1.19 43.56 13.95
CA GLU A 82 -0.26 42.44 14.19
C GLU A 82 -0.75 41.50 15.30
N ALA A 83 -1.31 42.04 16.39
CA ALA A 83 -1.88 41.23 17.46
C ALA A 83 -3.09 40.39 16.99
N VAL A 84 -3.95 40.95 16.15
CA VAL A 84 -5.10 40.24 15.58
C VAL A 84 -4.66 39.18 14.57
N LEU A 85 -3.75 39.52 13.66
CA LEU A 85 -3.18 38.57 12.69
C LEU A 85 -2.49 37.39 13.39
N LYS A 86 -1.76 37.64 14.48
CA LYS A 86 -1.13 36.58 15.29
C LYS A 86 -2.17 35.63 15.90
N LYS A 87 -3.31 36.14 16.37
CA LYS A 87 -4.41 35.31 16.89
C LYS A 87 -5.06 34.47 15.79
N ILE A 88 -5.32 35.08 14.62
CA ILE A 88 -5.88 34.37 13.46
C ILE A 88 -4.92 33.27 13.00
N GLN A 89 -3.63 33.55 12.92
CA GLN A 89 -2.62 32.55 12.54
C GLN A 89 -2.54 31.42 13.56
N ALA A 90 -2.47 31.72 14.86
CA ALA A 90 -2.47 30.71 15.91
C ALA A 90 -3.73 29.82 15.87
N ALA A 91 -4.90 30.37 15.55
CA ALA A 91 -6.13 29.62 15.38
C ALA A 91 -6.10 28.72 14.12
N LYS A 92 -5.58 29.23 12.98
CA LYS A 92 -5.37 28.44 11.75
C LYS A 92 -4.40 27.28 12.00
N ASP A 93 -3.28 27.55 12.67
CA ASP A 93 -2.26 26.55 13.00
C ASP A 93 -2.83 25.48 13.94
N LYS A 94 -3.56 25.88 14.99
CA LYS A 94 -4.22 24.96 15.90
C LYS A 94 -5.21 24.05 15.18
N ARG A 95 -6.06 24.61 14.31
CA ARG A 95 -7.01 23.82 13.50
C ARG A 95 -6.29 22.84 12.58
N SER A 96 -5.22 23.30 11.92
CA SER A 96 -4.39 22.42 11.07
C SER A 96 -3.71 21.30 11.86
N GLN A 97 -3.27 21.57 13.08
CA GLN A 97 -2.69 20.56 13.97
C GLN A 97 -3.75 19.55 14.44
N GLU A 98 -4.94 20.01 14.80
CA GLU A 98 -6.06 19.14 15.18
C GLU A 98 -6.49 18.24 14.00
N ASP A 99 -6.59 18.79 12.78
CA ASP A 99 -6.90 18.02 11.57
C ASP A 99 -5.81 17.00 11.25
N LYS A 100 -4.53 17.37 11.41
CA LYS A 100 -3.40 16.45 11.23
C LYS A 100 -3.43 15.32 12.27
N ALA A 101 -3.59 15.65 13.55
CA ALA A 101 -3.67 14.67 14.63
C ALA A 101 -4.86 13.72 14.46
N ARG A 102 -6.01 14.22 13.97
CA ARG A 102 -7.17 13.39 13.65
C ARG A 102 -6.87 12.39 12.52
N ARG A 103 -6.19 12.84 11.46
CA ARG A 103 -5.76 11.96 10.35
C ARG A 103 -4.77 10.91 10.82
N GLU A 104 -3.77 11.30 11.62
CA GLU A 104 -2.79 10.37 12.20
C GLU A 104 -3.46 9.34 13.13
N ALA A 105 -4.46 9.75 13.92
CA ALA A 105 -5.21 8.81 14.74
C ALA A 105 -6.02 7.81 13.92
N GLU A 106 -6.57 8.23 12.77
CA GLU A 106 -7.29 7.37 11.84
C GLU A 106 -6.36 6.37 11.13
N THR A 107 -5.20 6.81 10.66
CA THR A 107 -4.18 5.92 10.06
C THR A 107 -3.69 4.90 11.08
N ASN A 108 -3.33 5.34 12.29
CA ASN A 108 -2.89 4.43 13.36
C ASN A 108 -3.97 3.40 13.71
N LYS A 109 -5.25 3.78 13.67
CA LYS A 109 -6.35 2.85 13.89
C LYS A 109 -6.43 1.79 12.79
N LEU A 110 -6.29 2.19 11.52
CA LEU A 110 -6.32 1.27 10.39
C LEU A 110 -5.08 0.35 10.37
N GLU A 111 -3.90 0.86 10.70
CA GLU A 111 -2.67 0.05 10.87
C GLU A 111 -2.86 -1.04 11.92
N ASN A 112 -3.48 -0.73 13.06
CA ASN A 112 -3.79 -1.73 14.08
C ASN A 112 -4.77 -2.82 13.58
N VAL A 113 -5.73 -2.45 12.71
CA VAL A 113 -6.64 -3.42 12.08
C VAL A 113 -5.90 -4.32 11.10
N VAL A 114 -4.99 -3.76 10.29
CA VAL A 114 -4.13 -4.54 9.39
C VAL A 114 -3.27 -5.52 10.19
N ALA A 115 -2.57 -5.05 11.23
CA ALA A 115 -1.73 -5.89 12.07
C ALA A 115 -2.51 -7.04 12.75
N ALA A 116 -3.76 -6.77 13.17
CA ALA A 116 -4.62 -7.82 13.72
C ALA A 116 -5.02 -8.86 12.66
N ALA A 117 -5.37 -8.42 11.45
CA ALA A 117 -5.71 -9.30 10.33
C ALA A 117 -4.50 -10.11 9.84
N GLU A 118 -3.30 -9.54 9.83
CA GLU A 118 -2.05 -10.24 9.50
C GLU A 118 -1.76 -11.36 10.49
N LYS A 119 -1.89 -11.06 11.80
CA LYS A 119 -1.74 -12.07 12.85
C LYS A 119 -2.77 -13.19 12.71
N GLU A 120 -4.02 -12.86 12.41
CA GLU A 120 -5.06 -13.86 12.18
C GLU A 120 -4.72 -14.73 10.96
N PHE A 121 -4.34 -14.13 9.84
CA PHE A 121 -3.90 -14.84 8.63
C PHE A 121 -2.73 -15.79 8.93
N GLU A 122 -1.69 -15.31 9.62
CA GLU A 122 -0.55 -16.14 10.02
C GLU A 122 -0.98 -17.33 10.89
N THR A 123 -1.90 -17.13 11.85
CA THR A 123 -2.40 -18.22 12.69
C THR A 123 -3.19 -19.26 11.88
N LYS A 124 -4.01 -18.82 10.91
CA LYS A 124 -4.76 -19.72 10.04
C LYS A 124 -3.84 -20.48 9.10
N GLN A 125 -2.81 -19.83 8.58
CA GLN A 125 -1.80 -20.45 7.73
C GLN A 125 -1.04 -21.56 8.48
N LYS A 126 -0.65 -21.34 9.73
CA LYS A 126 -0.05 -22.37 10.60
C LYS A 126 -0.99 -23.55 10.88
N GLN A 127 -2.30 -23.28 11.05
CA GLN A 127 -3.29 -24.34 11.23
C GLN A 127 -3.42 -25.21 9.97
N LEU A 128 -3.41 -24.59 8.78
CA LEU A 128 -3.42 -25.31 7.51
C LEU A 128 -2.15 -26.16 7.33
N GLU A 129 -0.97 -25.62 7.65
CA GLU A 129 0.28 -26.36 7.62
C GLU A 129 0.24 -27.60 8.53
N TYR A 130 -0.27 -27.44 9.75
CA TYR A 130 -0.45 -28.54 10.69
C TYR A 130 -1.40 -29.62 10.15
N ALA A 131 -2.55 -29.22 9.58
CA ALA A 131 -3.51 -30.14 8.99
C ALA A 131 -2.90 -30.95 7.83
N TYR A 132 -2.08 -30.33 6.98
CA TYR A 132 -1.34 -31.04 5.92
C TYR A 132 -0.30 -32.01 6.48
N CYS A 133 0.42 -31.63 7.53
CA CYS A 133 1.39 -32.52 8.18
C CYS A 133 0.71 -33.76 8.76
N GLU A 134 -0.44 -33.60 9.42
CA GLU A 134 -1.20 -34.72 9.96
C GLU A 134 -1.79 -35.59 8.84
N LEU A 135 -2.29 -35.00 7.75
CA LEU A 135 -2.75 -35.76 6.57
C LEU A 135 -1.64 -36.65 5.99
N ASN A 136 -0.44 -36.09 5.80
CA ASN A 136 0.71 -36.85 5.31
C ASN A 136 1.08 -38.01 6.25
N LYS A 137 0.96 -37.80 7.56
CA LYS A 137 1.18 -38.85 8.56
C LYS A 137 0.12 -39.96 8.45
N ARG A 138 -1.16 -39.63 8.24
CA ARG A 138 -2.22 -40.63 8.03
C ARG A 138 -2.04 -41.44 6.76
N ILE A 139 -1.60 -40.79 5.68
CA ILE A 139 -1.24 -41.46 4.42
C ILE A 139 -0.10 -42.45 4.67
N HIS A 140 0.96 -42.03 5.38
CA HIS A 140 2.08 -42.90 5.70
C HIS A 140 1.69 -44.09 6.60
N GLU A 141 0.83 -43.87 7.61
CA GLU A 141 0.27 -44.92 8.46
C GLU A 141 -0.52 -45.95 7.61
N HIS A 142 -1.34 -45.48 6.68
CA HIS A 142 -2.08 -46.35 5.75
C HIS A 142 -1.14 -47.18 4.88
N ASP A 143 -0.17 -46.55 4.21
CA ASP A 143 0.81 -47.24 3.35
C ASP A 143 1.58 -48.33 4.11
N THR A 144 1.95 -48.02 5.36
CA THR A 144 2.66 -48.96 6.25
C THR A 144 1.77 -50.14 6.62
N CYS A 145 0.51 -49.90 6.99
CA CYS A 145 -0.47 -50.95 7.28
C CYS A 145 -0.70 -51.85 6.06
N MET A 146 -0.80 -51.27 4.87
CA MET A 146 -0.95 -52.02 3.62
C MET A 146 0.26 -52.92 3.34
N ALA A 147 1.47 -52.40 3.53
CA ALA A 147 2.69 -53.18 3.36
C ALA A 147 2.81 -54.36 4.35
N GLN A 148 2.25 -54.23 5.55
CA GLN A 148 2.28 -55.26 6.59
C GLN A 148 1.11 -56.27 6.50
N GLY A 149 0.22 -56.14 5.51
CA GLY A 149 -0.92 -57.05 5.35
C GLY A 149 -2.03 -56.84 6.38
N PHE A 150 -2.25 -55.58 6.79
CA PHE A 150 -3.28 -55.23 7.77
C PHE A 150 -4.69 -55.65 7.31
N ALA A 151 -5.46 -56.26 8.22
CA ALA A 151 -6.70 -56.94 7.88
C ALA A 151 -7.94 -56.02 7.72
N LYS A 152 -7.83 -54.71 8.02
CA LYS A 152 -8.94 -53.74 7.96
C LYS A 152 -8.50 -52.37 7.41
N PRO A 153 -8.04 -52.30 6.15
CA PRO A 153 -7.52 -51.07 5.56
C PRO A 153 -8.56 -49.93 5.48
N GLU A 154 -9.85 -50.26 5.57
CA GLU A 154 -10.94 -49.28 5.54
C GLU A 154 -10.86 -48.28 6.70
N LEU A 155 -10.32 -48.69 7.86
CA LEU A 155 -10.17 -47.82 9.02
C LEU A 155 -9.10 -46.74 8.81
N THR A 156 -7.98 -47.10 8.16
CA THR A 156 -6.90 -46.14 7.88
C THR A 156 -7.28 -45.23 6.71
N VAL A 157 -8.06 -45.72 5.73
CA VAL A 157 -8.66 -44.88 4.68
C VAL A 157 -9.66 -43.89 5.27
N GLN A 158 -10.53 -44.31 6.20
CA GLN A 158 -11.46 -43.38 6.85
C GLN A 158 -10.72 -42.27 7.59
N ALA A 159 -9.64 -42.60 8.30
CA ALA A 159 -8.82 -41.60 8.99
C ALA A 159 -8.15 -40.60 8.03
N ILE A 160 -7.76 -41.02 6.82
CA ILE A 160 -7.30 -40.10 5.77
C ILE A 160 -8.44 -39.18 5.35
N HIS A 161 -9.61 -39.74 5.05
CA HIS A 161 -10.75 -38.95 4.57
C HIS A 161 -11.24 -37.93 5.61
N ASP A 162 -11.29 -38.33 6.89
CA ASP A 162 -11.62 -37.42 7.98
C ASP A 162 -10.59 -36.27 8.06
N GLN A 163 -9.30 -36.56 7.87
CA GLN A 163 -8.25 -35.53 7.86
C GLN A 163 -8.27 -34.66 6.59
N GLU A 164 -8.66 -35.20 5.43
CA GLU A 164 -8.89 -34.42 4.20
C GLU A 164 -9.98 -33.37 4.41
N LEU A 165 -11.07 -33.73 5.11
CA LEU A 165 -12.13 -32.78 5.46
C LEU A 165 -11.60 -31.65 6.37
N GLU A 166 -10.72 -31.97 7.32
CA GLU A 166 -10.07 -30.95 8.14
C GLU A 166 -9.19 -30.01 7.29
N VAL A 167 -8.39 -30.55 6.36
CA VAL A 167 -7.59 -29.73 5.43
C VAL A 167 -8.47 -28.81 4.59
N GLU A 168 -9.58 -29.32 4.02
CA GLU A 168 -10.51 -28.51 3.24
C GLU A 168 -11.15 -27.39 4.07
N SER A 169 -11.53 -27.67 5.32
CA SER A 169 -12.03 -26.62 6.22
C SER A 169 -10.98 -25.57 6.55
N ALA A 170 -9.73 -25.98 6.83
CA ALA A 170 -8.62 -25.08 7.10
C ALA A 170 -8.28 -24.20 5.88
N LYS A 171 -8.37 -24.73 4.65
CA LYS A 171 -8.22 -23.95 3.42
C LYS A 171 -9.24 -22.84 3.33
N ILE A 172 -10.52 -23.15 3.57
CA ILE A 172 -11.59 -22.15 3.56
C ILE A 172 -11.28 -21.05 4.58
N GLU A 173 -10.87 -21.41 5.79
CA GLU A 173 -10.51 -20.43 6.82
C GLU A 173 -9.35 -19.51 6.39
N VAL A 174 -8.29 -20.08 5.79
CA VAL A 174 -7.17 -19.29 5.24
C VAL A 174 -7.63 -18.35 4.13
N THR A 175 -8.49 -18.80 3.21
CA THR A 175 -9.04 -17.92 2.17
C THR A 175 -9.84 -16.76 2.75
N THR A 176 -10.69 -17.02 3.76
CA THR A 176 -11.43 -15.94 4.43
C THR A 176 -10.52 -14.97 5.19
N ALA A 177 -9.49 -15.45 5.87
CA ALA A 177 -8.52 -14.60 6.55
C ALA A 177 -7.71 -13.75 5.57
N ARG A 178 -7.33 -14.32 4.42
CA ARG A 178 -6.66 -13.62 3.32
C ARG A 178 -7.53 -12.50 2.74
N ASP A 179 -8.81 -12.77 2.51
CA ASP A 179 -9.76 -11.76 2.01
C ASP A 179 -9.97 -10.62 3.01
N ASN A 180 -10.04 -10.94 4.30
CA ASN A 180 -10.15 -9.94 5.36
C ASN A 180 -8.89 -9.07 5.46
N LEU A 181 -7.70 -9.67 5.36
CA LEU A 181 -6.44 -8.96 5.30
C LEU A 181 -6.38 -8.03 4.07
N ALA A 182 -6.79 -8.51 2.90
CA ALA A 182 -6.83 -7.72 1.69
C ALA A 182 -7.78 -6.50 1.83
N LYS A 183 -8.96 -6.69 2.43
CA LYS A 183 -9.89 -5.59 2.73
C LYS A 183 -9.31 -4.57 3.72
N ALA A 184 -8.64 -5.03 4.77
CA ALA A 184 -7.99 -4.15 5.75
C ALA A 184 -6.88 -3.31 5.11
N ARG A 185 -6.04 -3.93 4.29
CA ARG A 185 -4.98 -3.24 3.53
C ARG A 185 -5.55 -2.25 2.52
N LEU A 186 -6.65 -2.60 1.85
CA LEU A 186 -7.35 -1.68 0.96
C LEU A 186 -7.88 -0.45 1.70
N ALA A 187 -8.53 -0.63 2.85
CA ALA A 187 -9.04 0.49 3.65
C ALA A 187 -7.90 1.43 4.13
N LEU A 188 -6.76 0.86 4.53
CA LEU A 188 -5.57 1.65 4.86
C LEU A 188 -5.07 2.42 3.62
N ARG A 189 -4.96 1.76 2.46
CA ARG A 189 -4.55 2.39 1.21
C ARG A 189 -5.52 3.47 0.75
N GLU A 190 -6.82 3.30 0.88
CA GLU A 190 -7.79 4.36 0.54
C GLU A 190 -7.66 5.58 1.47
N SER A 191 -7.37 5.34 2.74
CA SER A 191 -7.10 6.41 3.71
C SER A 191 -5.77 7.12 3.46
N THR A 192 -4.74 6.42 2.97
CA THR A 192 -3.42 6.98 2.71
C THR A 192 -3.24 7.47 1.28
N ALA A 193 -3.90 6.93 0.26
CA ALA A 193 -3.78 7.27 -1.16
C ALA A 193 -4.36 8.65 -1.52
N ALA A 194 -4.99 9.35 -0.58
CA ALA A 194 -5.09 10.82 -0.64
C ALA A 194 -3.72 11.53 -0.57
N GLN A 195 -2.64 10.78 -0.32
CA GLN A 195 -1.23 11.11 -0.29
C GLN A 195 -0.50 9.94 -0.97
N GLY A 196 -0.47 9.95 -2.31
CA GLY A 196 -0.06 8.79 -3.11
C GLY A 196 1.24 8.14 -2.66
N GLU A 197 1.17 6.85 -2.34
CA GLU A 197 2.24 5.88 -2.44
C GLU A 197 1.64 4.47 -2.37
N ASP A 198 1.86 3.70 -3.43
CA ASP A 198 1.45 2.31 -3.53
C ASP A 198 2.50 1.43 -2.85
N VAL A 199 2.26 1.05 -1.60
CA VAL A 199 3.03 -0.03 -0.95
C VAL A 199 2.38 -1.36 -1.35
N GLU A 200 2.84 -1.95 -2.45
CA GLU A 200 2.47 -3.30 -2.85
C GLU A 200 3.35 -4.31 -2.09
N ASP A 201 2.81 -4.86 -1.00
CA ASP A 201 3.32 -6.08 -0.35
C ASP A 201 3.10 -7.27 -1.29
N THR A 202 3.99 -7.40 -2.26
CA THR A 202 3.96 -8.50 -3.23
C THR A 202 5.33 -9.10 -3.39
N LEU A 203 5.35 -10.43 -3.41
CA LEU A 203 6.50 -11.23 -3.84
C LEU A 203 7.18 -10.58 -5.05
N PRO A 204 8.52 -10.60 -5.11
CA PRO A 204 9.25 -9.92 -6.17
C PRO A 204 8.87 -10.48 -7.54
N GLY A 205 8.39 -9.62 -8.43
CA GLY A 205 8.10 -9.97 -9.82
C GLY A 205 6.80 -9.41 -10.37
N LEU A 206 6.48 -9.82 -11.60
CA LEU A 206 5.25 -9.45 -12.29
C LEU A 206 4.16 -10.50 -12.02
N LYS A 207 3.01 -10.09 -11.50
CA LYS A 207 1.82 -10.96 -11.42
C LYS A 207 1.26 -11.19 -12.82
N ILE A 208 1.04 -12.45 -13.17
CA ILE A 208 0.51 -12.87 -14.47
C ILE A 208 -0.61 -13.91 -14.30
N THR A 209 -1.55 -13.95 -15.24
CA THR A 209 -2.55 -15.03 -15.29
C THR A 209 -1.97 -16.28 -15.96
N ILE A 210 -2.58 -17.46 -15.76
CA ILE A 210 -2.15 -18.72 -16.41
C ILE A 210 -2.19 -18.60 -17.94
N LYS A 211 -3.18 -17.86 -18.47
CA LYS A 211 -3.33 -17.66 -19.92
C LYS A 211 -2.18 -16.83 -20.49
N ASP A 212 -1.85 -15.71 -19.84
CA ASP A 212 -0.74 -14.84 -20.27
C ASP A 212 0.60 -15.55 -20.11
N MET A 213 0.73 -16.36 -19.06
CA MET A 213 1.89 -17.23 -18.85
C MET A 213 2.07 -18.22 -20.02
N GLU A 214 1.01 -18.86 -20.51
CA GLU A 214 1.11 -19.78 -21.65
C GLU A 214 1.58 -19.09 -22.93
N ASP A 215 1.02 -17.90 -23.22
CA ASP A 215 1.37 -17.12 -24.41
C ASP A 215 2.84 -16.66 -24.38
N VAL A 216 3.37 -16.33 -23.20
CA VAL A 216 4.80 -15.95 -23.05
C VAL A 216 5.71 -17.17 -23.04
N LEU A 217 5.40 -18.21 -22.26
CA LEU A 217 6.34 -19.31 -22.02
C LEU A 217 6.45 -20.31 -23.17
N PHE A 218 5.34 -20.58 -23.86
CA PHE A 218 5.28 -21.65 -24.86
C PHE A 218 5.08 -21.13 -26.28
N ARG A 219 4.41 -19.99 -26.44
CA ARG A 219 4.19 -19.38 -27.76
C ARG A 219 5.17 -18.24 -28.06
N ASP A 220 5.93 -17.79 -27.06
CA ASP A 220 6.83 -16.63 -27.10
C ASP A 220 6.24 -15.45 -27.88
N VAL A 221 4.96 -15.14 -27.60
CA VAL A 221 4.24 -14.10 -28.32
C VAL A 221 4.94 -12.76 -28.09
N GLY A 222 5.44 -12.16 -29.17
CA GLY A 222 6.20 -10.91 -29.11
C GLY A 222 7.67 -11.08 -28.72
N ASN A 223 8.25 -12.28 -28.86
CA ASN A 223 9.69 -12.56 -28.72
C ASN A 223 10.28 -12.24 -27.33
N ARG A 224 9.42 -12.25 -26.30
CA ARG A 224 9.74 -11.81 -24.92
C ARG A 224 10.77 -12.70 -24.23
N LEU A 225 10.72 -14.01 -24.42
CA LEU A 225 11.68 -14.94 -23.84
C LEU A 225 13.03 -14.86 -24.54
N ASN A 226 13.01 -14.72 -25.87
CA ASN A 226 14.22 -14.56 -26.65
C ASN A 226 14.98 -13.27 -26.27
N ASP A 227 14.26 -12.15 -26.13
CA ASP A 227 14.87 -10.86 -25.78
C ASP A 227 15.36 -10.80 -24.32
N SER A 228 14.74 -11.58 -23.41
CA SER A 228 15.07 -11.58 -21.97
C SER A 228 16.17 -12.57 -21.57
N GLY A 229 16.77 -13.28 -22.53
CA GLY A 229 17.95 -14.12 -22.32
C GLY A 229 17.68 -15.54 -21.80
N LYS A 230 16.45 -16.06 -21.99
CA LYS A 230 15.99 -17.42 -21.62
C LYS A 230 16.33 -17.85 -20.19
N TRP A 231 15.44 -17.55 -19.25
CA TRP A 231 15.12 -18.37 -18.07
C TRP A 231 14.18 -17.56 -17.15
N PRO A 232 12.91 -17.99 -16.98
CA PRO A 232 12.01 -17.39 -16.00
C PRO A 232 11.92 -18.25 -14.73
N LEU A 233 12.05 -17.61 -13.56
CA LEU A 233 11.60 -18.17 -12.29
C LEU A 233 10.10 -17.89 -12.14
N LEU A 234 9.32 -18.93 -11.86
CA LEU A 234 7.89 -18.83 -11.58
C LEU A 234 7.66 -19.16 -10.11
N ILE A 235 7.08 -18.22 -9.37
CA ILE A 235 6.64 -18.42 -7.99
C ILE A 235 5.14 -18.69 -8.02
N ASP A 236 4.76 -19.95 -7.86
CA ASP A 236 3.37 -20.37 -7.88
C ASP A 236 2.80 -20.42 -6.47
N VAL A 237 2.20 -19.31 -6.05
CA VAL A 237 1.46 -19.18 -4.79
C VAL A 237 0.12 -19.90 -4.77
N SER A 238 -0.31 -20.50 -5.88
CA SER A 238 -1.66 -21.08 -6.02
C SER A 238 -1.69 -22.58 -6.27
N GLY A 239 -0.55 -23.18 -6.61
CA GLY A 239 -0.44 -24.56 -7.09
C GLY A 239 -1.05 -24.81 -8.49
N GLN A 240 -1.67 -23.80 -9.11
CA GLN A 240 -2.31 -23.95 -10.42
C GLN A 240 -1.29 -23.96 -11.55
N ALA A 241 -0.25 -23.12 -11.48
CA ALA A 241 0.79 -23.09 -12.51
C ALA A 241 1.63 -24.37 -12.47
N SER A 242 1.95 -24.89 -11.29
CA SER A 242 2.65 -26.16 -11.11
C SER A 242 1.85 -27.31 -11.70
N THR A 243 0.53 -27.35 -11.46
CA THR A 243 -0.39 -28.35 -12.03
C THR A 243 -0.43 -28.27 -13.55
N PHE A 244 -0.53 -27.05 -14.10
CA PHE A 244 -0.54 -26.80 -15.54
C PHE A 244 0.79 -27.19 -16.22
N LEU A 245 1.92 -26.93 -15.54
CA LEU A 245 3.26 -27.11 -16.09
C LEU A 245 3.82 -28.52 -15.86
N ARG A 246 3.27 -29.29 -14.90
CA ARG A 246 3.77 -30.63 -14.50
C ARG A 246 3.99 -31.60 -15.66
N TYR A 247 3.20 -31.49 -16.73
CA TYR A 247 3.27 -32.35 -17.91
C TYR A 247 3.95 -31.70 -19.13
N ARG A 248 4.54 -30.51 -18.98
CA ARG A 248 5.14 -29.72 -20.07
C ARG A 248 6.66 -29.63 -20.00
N ASP A 249 7.30 -30.65 -19.43
CA ASP A 249 8.76 -30.80 -19.37
C ASP A 249 9.47 -29.60 -18.72
N THR A 250 8.89 -29.09 -17.63
CA THR A 250 9.41 -28.02 -16.77
C THR A 250 9.93 -28.56 -15.44
N ASN A 251 10.94 -27.89 -14.87
CA ASN A 251 11.43 -28.24 -13.54
C ASN A 251 10.52 -27.60 -12.49
N CYS A 252 9.86 -28.42 -11.67
CA CYS A 252 8.98 -27.96 -10.59
C CYS A 252 9.50 -28.46 -9.25
N ILE A 253 9.64 -27.55 -8.29
CA ILE A 253 10.03 -27.83 -6.90
C ILE A 253 8.85 -27.44 -6.03
N CYS A 254 8.37 -28.37 -5.19
CA CYS A 254 7.34 -28.08 -4.21
C CYS A 254 7.98 -27.67 -2.87
N ALA A 255 7.71 -26.46 -2.40
CA ALA A 255 8.30 -25.92 -1.17
C ALA A 255 7.87 -26.67 0.10
N LEU A 256 6.67 -27.24 0.09
CA LEU A 256 6.12 -28.02 1.20
C LEU A 256 6.56 -29.49 1.20
N ARG A 257 7.24 -29.97 0.15
CA ARG A 257 7.72 -31.35 0.09
C ARG A 257 9.20 -31.43 0.48
N PRO A 258 9.56 -32.05 1.62
CA PRO A 258 10.95 -32.11 2.07
C PRO A 258 11.91 -32.77 1.07
N SER A 259 11.43 -33.76 0.30
CA SER A 259 12.24 -34.41 -0.74
C SER A 259 12.53 -33.49 -1.93
N ASP A 260 11.68 -32.51 -2.23
CA ASP A 260 11.92 -31.60 -3.35
C ASP A 260 12.87 -30.47 -2.92
N MET A 261 12.87 -30.12 -1.63
CA MET A 261 13.67 -29.07 -1.01
C MET A 261 15.02 -29.53 -0.45
N ASP A 262 15.47 -30.74 -0.78
CA ASP A 262 16.85 -31.15 -0.48
C ASP A 262 17.86 -30.44 -1.40
N ASP A 263 19.06 -30.17 -0.87
CA ASP A 263 20.10 -29.41 -1.55
C ASP A 263 20.48 -29.98 -2.94
N ASN A 264 20.38 -31.30 -3.12
CA ASN A 264 20.75 -31.95 -4.37
C ASN A 264 19.64 -31.83 -5.42
N ASN A 265 18.38 -31.98 -5.02
CA ASN A 265 17.24 -31.84 -5.91
C ASN A 265 17.02 -30.40 -6.32
N VAL A 266 17.14 -29.43 -5.40
CA VAL A 266 17.13 -28.00 -5.75
C VAL A 266 18.25 -27.67 -6.73
N ARG A 267 19.49 -28.13 -6.47
CA ARG A 267 20.63 -27.93 -7.40
C ARG A 267 20.38 -28.56 -8.77
N ARG A 268 19.85 -29.79 -8.83
CA ARG A 268 19.54 -30.48 -10.09
C ARG A 268 18.47 -29.75 -10.90
N CYS A 269 17.39 -29.33 -10.25
CA CYS A 269 16.30 -28.60 -10.89
C CYS A 269 16.78 -27.24 -11.43
N LEU A 270 17.56 -26.51 -10.64
CA LEU A 270 18.14 -25.23 -11.04
C LEU A 270 19.09 -25.38 -12.24
N LEU A 271 20.02 -26.34 -12.19
CA LEU A 271 20.94 -26.62 -13.29
C LEU A 271 20.20 -27.08 -14.55
N GLY A 272 19.17 -27.91 -14.41
CA GLY A 272 18.31 -28.30 -15.52
C GLY A 272 17.59 -27.11 -16.14
N ALA A 273 17.08 -26.20 -15.32
CA ALA A 273 16.37 -25.02 -15.79
C ALA A 273 17.31 -24.07 -16.56
N ILE A 274 18.50 -23.78 -16.01
CA ILE A 274 19.48 -22.90 -16.63
C ILE A 274 20.04 -23.51 -17.92
N ARG A 275 20.52 -24.76 -17.89
CA ARG A 275 21.18 -25.40 -19.06
C ARG A 275 20.29 -25.52 -20.28
N TYR A 276 18.99 -25.75 -20.06
CA TYR A 276 18.03 -25.95 -21.15
C TYR A 276 17.16 -24.71 -21.40
N GLY A 277 17.39 -23.60 -20.68
CA GLY A 277 16.62 -22.36 -20.81
C GLY A 277 15.14 -22.53 -20.48
N LYS A 278 14.80 -23.47 -19.59
CA LYS A 278 13.43 -23.84 -19.22
C LYS A 278 12.99 -23.13 -17.94
N PRO A 279 11.69 -22.84 -17.75
CA PRO A 279 11.20 -22.30 -16.50
C PRO A 279 11.55 -23.17 -15.30
N LEU A 280 11.92 -22.53 -14.19
CA LEU A 280 11.94 -23.15 -12.87
C LEU A 280 10.68 -22.73 -12.12
N VAL A 281 9.86 -23.68 -11.71
CA VAL A 281 8.63 -23.44 -10.94
C VAL A 281 8.89 -23.75 -9.47
N LEU A 282 8.71 -22.76 -8.61
CA LEU A 282 8.60 -22.93 -7.17
C LEU A 282 7.12 -22.97 -6.81
N ASP A 283 6.61 -24.17 -6.57
CA ASP A 283 5.25 -24.41 -6.12
C ASP A 283 5.16 -24.26 -4.60
N MET A 284 4.42 -23.25 -4.17
CA MET A 284 4.24 -22.91 -2.76
C MET A 284 2.95 -23.54 -2.18
N MET A 285 2.19 -24.31 -2.98
CA MET A 285 0.93 -24.98 -2.59
C MET A 285 0.00 -24.11 -1.72
N GLU A 286 -0.32 -22.90 -2.18
CA GLU A 286 -1.25 -22.00 -1.50
C GLU A 286 -0.77 -21.42 -0.16
N VAL A 287 0.49 -21.64 0.22
CA VAL A 287 1.13 -21.14 1.45
C VAL A 287 2.33 -20.29 1.07
N ASP A 288 2.43 -19.03 1.54
CA ASP A 288 3.64 -18.23 1.27
C ASP A 288 4.83 -18.78 2.07
N MET A 289 5.74 -19.46 1.37
CA MET A 289 6.95 -20.06 1.92
C MET A 289 8.21 -19.41 1.35
N PHE A 290 8.11 -18.20 0.80
CA PHE A 290 9.20 -17.60 0.03
C PHE A 290 10.48 -17.43 0.85
N ASP A 291 10.38 -16.91 2.07
CA ASP A 291 11.54 -16.75 2.96
C ASP A 291 12.16 -18.09 3.35
N THR A 292 11.34 -19.13 3.58
CA THR A 292 11.84 -20.48 3.83
C THR A 292 12.59 -21.04 2.62
N CYS A 293 12.10 -20.74 1.40
CA CYS A 293 12.81 -21.11 0.17
C CYS A 293 14.14 -20.37 0.05
N VAL A 294 14.19 -19.08 0.40
CA VAL A 294 15.44 -18.30 0.43
C VAL A 294 16.46 -18.98 1.34
N ASP A 295 16.08 -19.32 2.57
CA ASP A 295 16.96 -19.99 3.53
C ASP A 295 17.47 -21.34 3.02
N ARG A 296 16.60 -22.13 2.37
CA ARG A 296 16.98 -23.42 1.77
C ARG A 296 17.95 -23.25 0.60
N PHE A 297 17.72 -22.27 -0.26
CA PHE A 297 18.62 -21.99 -1.38
C PHE A 297 19.98 -21.49 -0.89
N ASP A 298 20.01 -20.77 0.22
CA ASP A 298 21.25 -20.29 0.84
C ASP A 298 22.13 -21.41 1.42
N ASN A 299 21.57 -22.59 1.74
CA ASN A 299 22.36 -23.77 2.09
C ASN A 299 23.22 -24.28 0.92
N ILE A 300 22.79 -24.07 -0.32
CA ILE A 300 23.54 -24.44 -1.53
C ILE A 300 24.64 -23.42 -1.81
N MET A 301 24.25 -22.15 -1.79
CA MET A 301 25.16 -21.01 -2.01
C MET A 301 24.52 -19.78 -1.36
N LYS A 302 25.23 -19.11 -0.47
CA LYS A 302 24.71 -17.91 0.18
C LYS A 302 24.35 -16.82 -0.84
N GLY A 303 23.14 -16.29 -0.78
CA GLY A 303 22.60 -15.32 -1.72
C GLY A 303 22.13 -15.93 -3.05
N LEU A 304 21.91 -17.25 -3.12
CA LEU A 304 21.52 -17.93 -4.36
C LEU A 304 20.17 -17.43 -4.89
N MET A 305 19.17 -17.25 -4.03
CA MET A 305 17.87 -16.74 -4.48
C MET A 305 18.00 -15.32 -5.06
N LYS A 306 18.85 -14.49 -4.46
CA LYS A 306 19.13 -13.14 -4.98
C LYS A 306 19.78 -13.20 -6.37
N SER A 307 20.79 -14.05 -6.56
CA SER A 307 21.50 -14.18 -7.84
C SER A 307 20.63 -14.77 -8.96
N ILE A 308 19.65 -15.58 -8.57
CA ILE A 308 18.57 -16.07 -9.43
C ILE A 308 17.67 -14.91 -9.88
N LEU A 309 17.16 -14.12 -8.93
CA LEU A 309 16.20 -13.04 -9.21
C LEU A 309 16.80 -11.92 -10.07
N ASP A 310 18.05 -11.53 -9.81
CA ASP A 310 18.74 -10.49 -10.57
C ASP A 310 19.46 -11.02 -11.83
N LYS A 311 19.35 -12.33 -12.10
CA LYS A 311 19.99 -13.05 -13.19
C LYS A 311 21.52 -12.98 -13.21
N SER A 312 22.17 -12.55 -12.13
CA SER A 312 23.64 -12.54 -12.05
C SER A 312 24.24 -13.94 -12.15
N ILE A 313 23.51 -14.98 -11.75
CA ILE A 313 23.91 -16.38 -11.89
C ILE A 313 24.17 -16.79 -13.36
N LEU A 314 23.60 -16.08 -14.34
CA LEU A 314 23.80 -16.35 -15.76
C LEU A 314 25.06 -15.68 -16.33
N LYS A 315 25.67 -14.73 -15.60
CA LYS A 315 26.84 -13.96 -16.05
C LYS A 315 28.16 -14.55 -15.59
N GLU A 316 28.14 -15.38 -14.55
CA GLU A 316 29.32 -16.04 -14.02
C GLU A 316 29.35 -17.48 -14.54
N GLU A 317 30.32 -17.81 -15.41
CA GLU A 317 30.67 -19.22 -15.65
C GLU A 317 31.30 -19.78 -14.36
N LYS A 318 30.47 -20.31 -13.45
CA LYS A 318 30.88 -21.04 -12.25
C LYS A 318 30.30 -22.44 -12.23
#